data_AF-A0A9X1IC66-F1
#
_entry.id   AF-A0A9X1IC66-F1
#
_cell.length_a   1.000
_cell.length_b   1.000
_cell.length_c   1.000
_cell.angle_alpha   90.00
_cell.angle_beta   90.00
_cell.angle_gamma   90.00
#
_symmetry.space_group_name_H-M   'P 1'
#
loop_
_entity.id
_entity.type
_entity.pdbx_description
1 polymer ?
#
loop_
_entity_poly.entity_id
_entity_poly.type
_entity_poly.pdbx_seq_one_letter_code
_entity_poly.pdbx_strand_id
1 'polypeptide(L)'
;MNDVFMGQCAAMAAYLPIDSLNTPCATEAHDLEAEEIGDSVADPSAPTEADLHIALLKPRVADFLETLPARERDIVHRHFWQGQSQVAIACELGLTQSGVSRALDRVVQRGRAFFGLGPH
;
A
#
# COMPACT_ATOMS: atom_id res chain seq x y z
N MET A 1 -7.45 26.63 -0.27
CA MET A 1 -6.30 25.99 -0.93
C MET A 1 -6.92 25.13 -2.00
N ASN A 2 -6.96 25.65 -3.25
CA ASN A 2 -7.71 25.03 -4.33
C ASN A 2 -6.76 24.09 -5.07
N ASP A 3 -6.91 22.79 -4.85
CA ASP A 3 -6.20 21.79 -5.63
C ASP A 3 -6.82 21.76 -7.03
N VAL A 4 -6.06 22.30 -7.99
CA VAL A 4 -6.39 22.22 -9.41
C VAL A 4 -6.03 20.82 -9.87
N PHE A 5 -7.04 19.98 -10.09
CA PHE A 5 -6.86 18.66 -10.68
C PHE A 5 -6.52 18.82 -12.17
N MET A 6 -5.23 18.78 -12.49
CA MET A 6 -4.74 18.92 -13.87
C MET A 6 -4.46 17.52 -14.43
N GLY A 7 -5.52 16.85 -14.87
CA GLY A 7 -5.41 15.56 -15.57
C GLY A 7 -4.71 15.74 -16.92
N GLN A 8 -3.63 14.98 -17.15
CA GLN A 8 -2.99 14.92 -18.47
C GLN A 8 -3.82 13.98 -19.36
N CYS A 9 -4.71 14.56 -20.16
CA CYS A 9 -5.36 13.83 -21.25
C CYS A 9 -4.41 13.75 -22.45
N ALA A 10 -4.34 12.61 -23.13
CA ALA A 10 -3.69 12.53 -24.44
C ALA A 10 -4.36 13.56 -25.38
N ALA A 11 -3.59 14.24 -26.23
CA ALA A 11 -4.11 15.31 -27.11
C ALA A 11 -5.30 14.85 -28.00
N MET A 12 -5.39 13.56 -28.29
CA MET A 12 -6.51 12.95 -29.04
C MET A 12 -7.81 12.81 -28.22
N ALA A 13 -7.73 12.78 -26.89
CA ALA A 13 -8.89 12.67 -26.01
C ALA A 13 -9.72 13.96 -25.94
N ALA A 14 -9.16 15.11 -26.35
CA ALA A 14 -9.87 16.38 -26.41
C ALA A 14 -10.99 16.42 -27.46
N TYR A 15 -10.98 15.48 -28.42
CA TYR A 15 -11.96 15.37 -29.49
C TYR A 15 -12.88 14.15 -29.36
N LEU A 16 -12.75 13.40 -28.25
CA LEU A 16 -13.70 12.32 -27.99
C LEU A 16 -15.04 12.93 -27.56
N PRO A 17 -16.18 12.36 -28.02
CA PRO A 17 -17.48 12.78 -27.52
C PRO A 17 -17.51 12.60 -25.99
N ILE A 18 -17.96 13.65 -25.30
CA ILE A 18 -18.18 13.61 -23.85
C ILE A 18 -19.61 13.11 -23.66
N ASP A 19 -19.75 11.89 -23.14
CA ASP A 19 -21.05 11.33 -22.79
C ASP A 19 -21.36 11.56 -21.31
N SER A 20 -22.65 11.68 -20.99
CA SER A 20 -23.14 11.71 -19.61
C SER A 20 -22.98 10.34 -18.96
N LEU A 21 -22.68 10.30 -17.66
CA LEU A 21 -22.68 9.05 -16.90
C LEU A 21 -24.08 8.42 -16.85
N ASN A 22 -25.14 9.22 -16.96
CA ASN A 22 -26.52 8.75 -16.97
C ASN A 22 -27.02 8.36 -18.38
N THR A 23 -26.13 8.37 -19.38
CA THR A 23 -26.50 7.87 -20.71
C THR A 23 -26.71 6.36 -20.62
N PRO A 24 -27.80 5.81 -21.17
CA PRO A 24 -27.99 4.36 -21.19
C PRO A 24 -26.88 3.70 -22.04
N CYS A 25 -26.24 2.69 -21.47
CA CYS A 25 -25.33 1.80 -22.17
C CYS A 25 -26.15 1.00 -23.19
N ALA A 26 -25.71 0.99 -24.45
CA ALA A 26 -26.41 0.29 -25.53
C ALA A 26 -26.19 -1.23 -25.42
N THR A 27 -26.82 -1.86 -24.43
CA THR A 27 -26.85 -3.31 -24.27
C THR A 27 -28.19 -3.81 -24.80
N GLU A 28 -28.19 -4.81 -25.69
CA GLU A 28 -29.39 -5.33 -26.39
C GLU A 28 -30.40 -6.08 -25.48
N ALA A 29 -30.44 -5.77 -24.19
CA ALA A 29 -31.33 -6.43 -23.23
C ALA A 29 -32.71 -5.77 -23.24
N HIS A 30 -33.63 -6.38 -24.00
CA HIS A 30 -35.06 -6.15 -23.85
C HIS A 30 -35.52 -6.53 -22.43
N ASP A 31 -36.21 -5.60 -21.75
CA ASP A 31 -37.03 -5.76 -20.54
C ASP A 31 -36.37 -5.65 -19.13
N LEU A 32 -35.12 -5.18 -19.01
CA LEU A 32 -34.54 -4.74 -17.72
C LEU A 32 -34.16 -3.25 -17.78
N GLU A 33 -34.15 -2.57 -16.62
CA GLU A 33 -33.71 -1.15 -16.52
C GLU A 33 -32.38 -0.98 -17.28
N ALA A 34 -32.34 0.00 -18.20
CA ALA A 34 -31.18 0.20 -19.05
C ALA A 34 -29.98 0.62 -18.17
N GLU A 35 -28.94 -0.23 -18.13
CA GLU A 35 -27.68 0.04 -17.43
C GLU A 35 -27.11 1.39 -17.88
N GLU A 36 -26.77 2.28 -16.96
CA GLU A 36 -26.19 3.59 -17.29
C GLU A 36 -24.67 3.47 -17.44
N ILE A 37 -24.04 4.35 -18.25
CA ILE A 37 -22.58 4.35 -18.42
C ILE A 37 -21.85 4.39 -17.06
N GLY A 38 -22.38 5.12 -16.08
CA GLY A 38 -21.83 5.23 -14.73
C GLY A 38 -21.77 3.90 -13.97
N ASP A 39 -22.70 2.98 -14.23
CA ASP A 39 -22.75 1.67 -13.56
C ASP A 39 -21.59 0.76 -13.99
N SER A 40 -21.12 0.92 -15.23
CA SER A 40 -20.02 0.13 -15.77
C SER A 40 -18.62 0.73 -15.49
N VAL A 41 -18.54 1.94 -14.94
CA VAL A 41 -17.25 2.59 -14.62
C VAL A 41 -16.74 2.10 -13.27
N ALA A 42 -15.64 1.34 -13.28
CA ALA A 42 -14.96 0.94 -12.05
C ALA A 42 -14.25 2.14 -11.39
N ASP A 43 -14.38 2.28 -10.08
CA ASP A 43 -13.58 3.24 -9.30
C ASP A 43 -12.14 2.69 -9.13
N PRO A 44 -11.11 3.31 -9.73
CA PRO A 44 -9.73 2.88 -9.57
C PRO A 44 -9.19 3.10 -8.14
N SER A 45 -9.92 3.86 -7.32
CA SER A 45 -9.61 4.12 -5.91
C SER A 45 -10.30 3.11 -4.97
N ALA A 46 -11.20 2.27 -5.50
CA ALA A 46 -11.83 1.23 -4.72
C ALA A 46 -10.76 0.26 -4.20
N PRO A 47 -10.84 -0.16 -2.92
CA PRO A 47 -9.85 -1.05 -2.35
C PRO A 47 -9.86 -2.38 -3.10
N THR A 48 -8.69 -2.78 -3.56
CA THR A 48 -8.48 -4.09 -4.17
C THR A 48 -8.49 -5.19 -3.10
N GLU A 49 -8.61 -6.45 -3.52
CA GLU A 49 -8.42 -7.59 -2.62
C GLU A 49 -7.05 -7.55 -1.90
N ALA A 50 -6.02 -7.04 -2.58
CA ALA A 50 -4.71 -6.83 -1.98
C ALA A 50 -4.74 -5.78 -0.86
N ASP A 51 -5.47 -4.68 -1.03
CA ASP A 51 -5.62 -3.64 -0.01
C ASP A 51 -6.34 -4.17 1.23
N LEU A 52 -7.36 -4.99 1.03
CA LEU A 52 -8.07 -5.69 2.11
C LEU A 52 -7.13 -6.64 2.86
N HIS A 53 -6.32 -7.44 2.15
CA HIS A 53 -5.31 -8.29 2.80
C HIS A 53 -4.28 -7.48 3.59
N ILE A 54 -3.80 -6.36 3.05
CA ILE A 54 -2.89 -5.46 3.77
C ILE A 54 -3.56 -4.91 5.03
N ALA A 55 -4.84 -4.50 4.94
CA ALA A 55 -5.60 -4.02 6.09
C ALA A 55 -5.71 -5.08 7.20
N LEU A 56 -5.89 -6.35 6.84
CA LEU A 56 -5.90 -7.47 7.79
C LEU A 56 -4.52 -7.77 8.40
N LEU A 57 -3.43 -7.50 7.67
CA LEU A 57 -2.06 -7.71 8.15
C LEU A 57 -1.57 -6.62 9.10
N LYS A 58 -2.00 -5.37 8.91
CA LYS A 58 -1.62 -4.22 9.76
C LYS A 58 -1.69 -4.48 11.27
N PRO A 59 -2.79 -4.98 11.85
CA PRO A 59 -2.85 -5.24 13.30
C PRO A 59 -1.85 -6.30 13.74
N ARG A 60 -1.68 -7.37 12.95
CA ARG A 60 -0.70 -8.43 13.29
C ARG A 60 0.74 -7.95 13.24
N VAL A 61 1.06 -7.01 12.35
CA VAL A 61 2.38 -6.36 12.34
C VAL A 61 2.56 -5.51 13.59
N ALA A 62 1.53 -4.77 14.03
CA ALA A 62 1.59 -4.02 15.27
C ALA A 62 1.85 -4.94 16.49
N ASP A 63 1.09 -6.04 16.61
CA ASP A 63 1.29 -7.04 17.66
C ASP A 63 2.72 -7.58 17.67
N PHE A 64 3.27 -7.90 16.49
CA PHE A 64 4.66 -8.35 16.36
C PHE A 64 5.65 -7.29 16.84
N LEU A 65 5.50 -6.03 16.42
CA LEU A 65 6.40 -4.95 16.82
C LEU A 65 6.40 -4.71 18.33
N GLU A 66 5.27 -4.93 19.01
CA GLU A 66 5.16 -4.84 20.46
C GLU A 66 5.98 -5.92 21.19
N THR A 67 6.18 -7.09 20.58
CA THR A 67 7.06 -8.14 21.12
C THR A 67 8.54 -7.81 21.01
N LEU A 68 8.92 -6.86 20.16
CA LEU A 68 10.33 -6.53 19.94
C LEU A 68 10.89 -5.69 21.11
N PRO A 69 12.15 -5.93 21.51
CA PRO A 69 12.88 -5.03 22.39
C PRO A 69 12.87 -3.59 21.85
N ALA A 70 12.76 -2.61 22.75
CA ALA A 70 12.63 -1.19 22.38
C ALA A 70 13.68 -0.72 21.36
N ARG A 71 14.94 -1.16 21.51
CA ARG A 71 16.03 -0.82 20.60
C ARG A 71 15.85 -1.42 19.19
N GLU A 72 15.40 -2.66 19.10
CA GLU A 72 15.17 -3.31 17.81
C GLU A 72 13.95 -2.70 17.11
N ARG A 73 12.92 -2.33 17.87
CA ARG A 73 11.75 -1.58 17.37
C ARG A 73 12.13 -0.24 16.77
N ASP A 74 13.01 0.53 17.44
CA ASP A 74 13.49 1.81 16.92
C ASP A 74 14.28 1.64 15.61
N ILE A 75 15.20 0.65 15.57
CA ILE A 75 15.95 0.31 14.34
C ILE A 75 15.00 -0.05 13.19
N VAL A 76 13.98 -0.86 13.44
CA VAL A 76 12.98 -1.27 12.45
C VAL A 76 12.17 -0.07 11.95
N HIS A 77 11.70 0.79 12.85
CA HIS A 77 10.94 1.98 12.51
C HIS A 77 11.77 2.92 11.61
N ARG A 78 13.02 3.20 11.99
CA ARG A 78 13.95 4.01 11.19
C ARG A 78 14.21 3.42 9.81
N HIS A 79 14.39 2.11 9.72
CA HIS A 79 14.72 1.46 8.46
C HIS A 79 13.51 1.40 7.51
N PHE A 80 12.36 0.90 7.98
CA PHE A 80 11.22 0.60 7.12
C PHE A 80 10.21 1.75 6.98
N TRP A 81 10.02 2.59 8.02
CA TRP A 81 9.10 3.73 7.95
C TRP A 81 9.79 5.03 7.55
N GLN A 82 11.03 5.24 7.99
CA GLN A 82 11.77 6.48 7.69
C GLN A 82 12.75 6.32 6.51
N GLY A 83 12.93 5.10 5.99
CA GLY A 83 13.82 4.84 4.86
C GLY A 83 15.31 5.08 5.15
N GLN A 84 15.71 5.12 6.43
CA GLN A 84 17.11 5.35 6.79
C GLN A 84 17.99 4.15 6.41
N SER A 85 19.20 4.41 5.91
CA SER A 85 20.19 3.37 5.63
C SER A 85 20.76 2.79 6.93
N GLN A 86 21.24 1.54 6.90
CA GLN A 86 21.84 0.91 8.07
C GLN A 86 23.06 1.68 8.60
N VAL A 87 23.80 2.35 7.71
CA VAL A 87 24.94 3.21 8.08
C VAL A 87 24.46 4.46 8.81
N ALA A 88 23.41 5.12 8.31
CA ALA A 88 22.84 6.31 8.97
C ALA A 88 22.31 5.95 10.37
N ILE A 89 21.55 4.86 10.49
CA ILE A 89 21.04 4.35 11.77
C ILE A 89 22.20 4.04 12.72
N ALA A 90 23.27 3.40 12.21
CA ALA A 90 24.44 3.07 13.00
C ALA A 90 25.12 4.33 13.57
N CYS A 91 25.33 5.35 12.74
CA CYS A 91 25.90 6.63 13.17
C CYS A 91 25.04 7.31 14.24
N GLU A 92 23.73 7.39 14.05
CA GLU A 92 22.83 8.08 14.97
C GLU A 92 22.69 7.36 16.32
N LEU A 93 22.76 6.03 16.33
CA LEU A 93 22.61 5.20 17.54
C LEU A 93 23.94 4.82 18.21
N GLY A 94 25.07 5.32 17.72
CA GLY A 94 26.40 4.97 18.23
C GLY A 94 26.72 3.47 18.09
N LEU A 95 26.27 2.87 16.98
CA LEU A 95 26.37 1.47 16.64
C LEU A 95 27.31 1.23 15.46
N THR A 96 27.66 -0.03 15.23
CA THR A 96 28.28 -0.44 13.97
C THR A 96 27.21 -0.81 12.95
N GLN A 97 27.49 -0.62 11.65
CA GLN A 97 26.58 -1.03 10.57
C GLN A 97 26.28 -2.54 10.64
N SER A 98 27.28 -3.37 10.94
CA SER A 98 27.08 -4.81 11.15
C SER A 98 26.20 -5.12 12.37
N GLY A 99 26.23 -4.28 13.40
CA GLY A 99 25.34 -4.38 14.55
C GLY A 99 23.88 -4.13 14.18
N VAL A 100 23.62 -3.12 13.34
CA VAL A 100 22.28 -2.83 12.79
C VAL A 100 21.82 -3.96 11.87
N SER A 101 22.68 -4.43 10.96
CA SER A 101 22.38 -5.57 10.07
C SER A 101 21.96 -6.81 10.88
N ARG A 102 22.75 -7.21 11.88
CA ARG A 102 22.41 -8.36 12.74
C ARG A 102 21.11 -8.15 13.52
N ALA A 103 20.79 -6.91 13.90
CA ALA A 103 19.53 -6.61 14.58
C ALA A 103 18.35 -6.82 13.64
N LEU A 104 18.43 -6.31 12.40
CA LEU A 104 17.41 -6.54 11.38
C LEU A 104 17.24 -8.02 11.06
N ASP A 105 18.34 -8.78 10.93
CA ASP A 105 18.29 -10.23 10.69
C ASP A 105 17.54 -10.95 11.82
N ARG A 106 17.83 -10.62 13.08
CA ARG A 106 17.10 -11.20 14.23
C ARG A 106 15.62 -10.87 14.20
N VAL A 107 15.27 -9.64 13.87
CA VAL A 107 13.85 -9.23 13.74
C VAL A 107 13.17 -10.04 12.64
N VAL A 108 13.81 -10.19 11.47
CA VAL A 108 13.25 -10.99 10.36
C VAL A 108 13.04 -12.44 10.77
N GLN A 109 14.02 -13.05 11.45
CA GLN A 109 13.90 -14.44 11.93
C GLN A 109 12.77 -14.60 12.94
N ARG A 110 12.62 -13.65 13.88
CA ARG A 110 11.51 -13.65 14.83
C ARG A 110 10.16 -13.44 14.15
N GLY A 111 10.11 -12.53 13.18
CA GLY A 111 8.90 -12.26 12.39
C GLY A 111 8.43 -13.52 11.67
N ARG A 112 9.35 -14.23 11.01
CA ARG A 112 9.03 -15.51 10.36
C ARG A 112 8.38 -16.51 11.31
N ALA A 113 8.99 -16.72 12.47
CA ALA A 113 8.41 -17.61 13.48
C ALA A 113 7.03 -17.12 13.97
N PHE A 114 6.87 -15.81 14.20
CA PHE A 114 5.61 -15.20 14.66
C PHE A 114 4.48 -15.36 13.63
N PHE A 115 4.79 -15.19 12.34
CA PHE A 115 3.83 -15.32 11.26
C PHE A 115 3.68 -16.76 10.72
N GLY A 116 4.37 -17.74 11.31
CA GLY A 116 4.30 -19.14 10.88
C GLY A 116 4.98 -19.42 9.53
N LEU A 117 5.90 -18.56 9.10
CA LEU A 117 6.70 -18.75 7.89
C LEU A 117 7.93 -19.60 8.27
N GLY A 118 8.10 -20.76 7.63
CA GLY A 118 9.16 -21.72 7.96
C GLY A 118 10.60 -21.16 7.87
N PRO A 119 11.59 -21.89 8.42
CA PRO A 119 13.01 -21.51 8.30
C PRO A 119 13.49 -21.61 6.85
N HIS A 120 14.49 -20.80 6.48
CA HIS A 120 15.27 -20.98 5.24
C HIS A 120 16.35 -22.04 5.42
#